data_AF-A0A8X6V3L8-F1
#
_entry.id   AF-A0A8X6V3L8-F1
#
_cell.length_a   1.000
_cell.length_b   1.000
_cell.length_c   1.000
_cell.angle_alpha   90.00
_cell.angle_beta   90.00
_cell.angle_gamma   90.00
#
_symmetry.space_group_name_H-M   'P 1'
#
loop_
_entity.id
_entity.type
_entity.pdbx_description
1 polymer ?
#
loop_
_entity_poly.entity_id
_entity_poly.type
_entity_poly.pdbx_seq_one_letter_code
_entity_poly.pdbx_strand_id
1 'polypeptide(L)'
;MKRLYDARPSNIRLFMDRMKLHISELDLPNVHIQQRNLFLFQPWNTPRFHYMNPLATYSKSTVAPVVFQRVFAYHRSQYSRYSAIYTDGSKRADYVGCGVVIEDIMHGYRLDTSCSIFTAEAVAIYRALQLIDSTMPRKYCIYTDSMSVLEALENYHDRCDPVVCTILDITSRLYSKGFDIVFCWLRSHVGIIGNEQADSAAKSATTHLPLAVLLSDMKRVILHHISKLWQESWSQQLDNKLHSVKPVIGA
;
A
#
# COMPACT_ATOMS: atom_id res chain seq x y z
N MET A 1 31.30 -29.45 12.05
CA MET A 1 31.61 -28.09 11.55
C MET A 1 32.01 -27.11 12.66
N LYS A 2 31.30 -27.00 13.81
CA LYS A 2 31.70 -26.12 14.93
C LYS A 2 33.18 -26.25 15.35
N ARG A 3 33.63 -27.47 15.65
CA ARG A 3 35.03 -27.81 15.98
C ARG A 3 36.09 -27.28 15.00
N LEU A 4 35.76 -27.11 13.71
CA LEU A 4 36.70 -26.71 12.67
C LEU A 4 36.89 -25.18 12.62
N TYR A 5 35.84 -24.41 12.95
CA TYR A 5 35.91 -22.96 13.10
C TYR A 5 36.46 -22.55 14.47
N ASP A 6 36.17 -23.32 15.51
CA ASP A 6 36.74 -23.08 16.85
C ASP A 6 38.28 -23.24 16.85
N ALA A 7 38.81 -24.10 15.97
CA ALA A 7 40.24 -24.29 15.77
C ALA A 7 40.90 -23.24 14.85
N ARG A 8 40.12 -22.47 14.07
CA ARG A 8 40.60 -21.42 13.15
C ARG A 8 39.65 -20.21 13.18
N PRO A 9 39.75 -19.36 14.22
CA PRO A 9 38.80 -18.26 14.44
C PRO A 9 38.80 -17.20 13.32
N SER A 10 39.90 -17.08 12.58
CA SER A 10 40.06 -16.14 11.46
C SER A 10 39.32 -16.57 10.18
N ASN A 11 38.85 -17.83 10.10
CA ASN A 11 38.11 -18.29 8.92
C ASN A 11 36.69 -17.74 8.93
N ILE A 12 36.32 -17.10 7.83
CA ILE A 12 34.95 -16.65 7.59
C ILE A 12 34.02 -17.87 7.60
N ARG A 13 33.03 -17.86 8.51
CA ARG A 13 32.00 -18.90 8.57
C ARG A 13 31.16 -18.92 7.28
N LEU A 14 30.65 -20.09 6.94
CA LEU A 14 29.71 -20.26 5.83
C LEU A 14 28.56 -19.25 5.93
N PHE A 15 28.10 -18.77 4.77
CA PHE A 15 27.02 -17.78 4.69
C PHE A 15 25.80 -18.19 5.52
N MET A 16 25.32 -19.44 5.38
CA MET A 16 24.18 -19.95 6.13
C MET A 16 24.39 -19.91 7.65
N ASP A 17 25.61 -20.20 8.14
CA ASP A 17 25.90 -20.16 9.58
C ASP A 17 25.93 -18.73 10.12
N ARG A 18 26.35 -17.74 9.31
CA ARG A 18 26.28 -16.32 9.67
C ARG A 18 24.84 -15.80 9.64
N MET A 19 24.04 -16.28 8.68
CA MET A 19 22.65 -15.83 8.51
C MET A 19 21.66 -16.46 9.47
N LYS A 20 21.96 -17.61 10.09
CA LYS A 20 21.04 -18.31 11.01
C LYS A 20 20.45 -17.40 12.09
N LEU A 21 21.29 -16.58 12.72
CA LEU A 21 20.86 -15.67 13.79
C LEU A 21 19.90 -14.61 13.26
N HIS A 22 20.22 -13.99 12.12
CA HIS A 22 19.36 -12.99 11.48
C HIS A 22 18.06 -13.56 10.92
N ILE A 23 18.09 -14.80 10.41
CA ILE A 23 16.88 -15.52 9.95
C ILE A 23 15.95 -15.78 11.14
N SER A 24 16.49 -16.14 12.31
CA SER A 24 15.68 -16.31 13.53
C SER A 24 15.17 -14.99 14.11
N GLU A 25 15.95 -13.90 14.03
CA GLU A 25 15.51 -12.57 14.48
C GLU A 25 14.31 -12.04 13.69
N LEU A 26 14.22 -12.40 12.41
CA LEU A 26 13.11 -12.04 11.52
C LEU A 26 11.95 -13.05 11.55
N ASP A 27 12.04 -14.09 12.39
CA ASP A 27 11.06 -15.19 12.51
C ASP A 27 10.66 -15.84 11.17
N LEU A 28 11.53 -15.74 10.15
CA LEU A 28 11.27 -16.25 8.80
C LEU A 28 10.98 -17.76 8.73
N PRO A 29 11.56 -18.62 9.59
CA PRO A 29 11.27 -20.06 9.58
C PRO A 29 9.80 -20.40 9.90
N ASN A 30 9.08 -19.52 10.61
CA ASN A 30 7.68 -19.72 11.00
C ASN A 30 6.68 -19.05 10.04
N VAL A 31 7.15 -18.45 8.94
CA VAL A 31 6.30 -17.78 7.96
C VAL A 31 5.58 -18.82 7.10
N HIS A 32 4.24 -18.79 7.15
CA HIS A 32 3.41 -19.57 6.24
C HIS A 32 3.28 -18.85 4.88
N ILE A 33 3.81 -19.47 3.82
CA ILE A 33 3.73 -18.91 2.47
C ILE A 33 2.41 -19.34 1.82
N GLN A 34 1.55 -18.37 1.57
CA GLN A 34 0.34 -18.58 0.80
C GLN A 34 0.62 -18.41 -0.70
N GLN A 35 0.37 -19.46 -1.48
CA GLN A 35 0.37 -19.34 -2.94
C GLN A 35 -0.91 -18.66 -3.42
N ARG A 36 -0.78 -17.74 -4.38
CA ARG A 36 -1.90 -17.00 -4.96
C ARG A 36 -1.86 -17.11 -6.47
N ASN A 37 -2.99 -17.40 -7.09
CA ASN A 37 -3.11 -17.38 -8.54
C ASN A 37 -3.02 -15.94 -9.04
N LEU A 38 -2.07 -15.68 -9.92
CA LEU A 38 -1.88 -14.37 -10.54
C LEU A 38 -2.87 -14.12 -11.71
N PHE A 39 -3.40 -15.19 -12.29
CA PHE A 39 -4.41 -15.14 -13.36
C PHE A 39 -5.82 -15.07 -12.76
N LEU A 40 -6.20 -13.90 -12.27
CA LEU A 40 -7.56 -13.67 -11.74
C LEU A 40 -8.60 -13.47 -12.85
N PHE A 41 -8.16 -13.09 -14.05
CA PHE A 41 -9.02 -12.95 -15.23
C PHE A 41 -8.35 -13.57 -16.45
N GLN A 42 -9.17 -13.95 -17.43
CA GLN A 42 -8.71 -14.60 -18.65
C GLN A 42 -7.93 -13.61 -19.53
N PRO A 43 -6.85 -14.02 -20.22
CA PRO A 43 -6.02 -13.12 -21.03
C PRO A 43 -6.76 -12.37 -22.16
N TRP A 44 -7.89 -12.91 -22.63
CA TRP A 44 -8.75 -12.29 -23.64
C TRP A 44 -9.86 -11.42 -23.05
N ASN A 45 -10.04 -11.43 -21.72
CA ASN A 45 -11.02 -10.63 -20.99
C ASN A 45 -10.32 -9.75 -19.96
N THR A 46 -9.47 -8.88 -20.49
CA THR A 46 -8.63 -7.93 -19.78
C THR A 46 -9.48 -6.76 -19.26
N PRO A 47 -9.67 -6.60 -17.93
CA PRO A 47 -10.45 -5.49 -17.39
C PRO A 47 -9.80 -4.16 -17.74
N ARG A 48 -10.54 -3.29 -18.43
CA ARG A 48 -10.11 -1.90 -18.64
C ARG A 48 -10.43 -1.11 -17.39
N PHE A 49 -9.42 -0.43 -16.86
CA PHE A 49 -9.57 0.47 -15.73
C PHE A 49 -9.32 1.91 -16.19
N HIS A 50 -10.21 2.80 -15.78
CA HIS A 50 -10.07 4.23 -15.99
C HIS A 50 -10.46 4.97 -14.72
N TYR A 51 -9.77 6.07 -14.45
CA TYR A 51 -10.09 6.96 -13.36
C TYR A 51 -10.17 8.40 -13.88
N MET A 52 -10.93 9.24 -13.19
CA MET A 52 -10.97 10.66 -13.47
C MET A 52 -9.94 11.40 -12.65
N ASN A 53 -9.32 12.40 -13.28
CA ASN A 53 -8.51 13.40 -12.59
C ASN A 53 -9.03 14.80 -12.94
N PRO A 54 -10.09 15.29 -12.26
CA PRO A 54 -10.62 16.65 -12.48
C PRO A 54 -9.60 17.74 -12.16
N LEU A 55 -8.49 17.39 -11.48
CA LEU A 55 -7.48 18.30 -10.98
C LEU A 55 -6.20 18.30 -11.83
N ALA A 56 -6.14 17.52 -12.91
CA ALA A 56 -4.94 17.32 -13.72
C ALA A 56 -4.36 18.62 -14.29
N THR A 57 -5.22 19.60 -14.60
CA THR A 57 -4.84 20.87 -15.22
C THR A 57 -4.31 21.91 -14.23
N TYR A 58 -4.34 21.66 -12.92
CA TYR A 58 -3.99 22.65 -11.90
C TYR A 58 -2.63 22.36 -11.24
N SER A 59 -1.72 23.32 -11.30
CA SER A 59 -0.41 23.23 -10.63
C SER A 59 -0.51 23.48 -9.12
N LYS A 60 0.17 22.63 -8.32
CA LYS A 60 0.24 22.72 -6.84
C LYS A 60 0.79 24.05 -6.35
N SER A 61 1.73 24.65 -7.07
CA SER A 61 2.46 25.85 -6.62
C SER A 61 1.67 27.14 -6.77
N THR A 62 0.59 27.12 -7.56
CA THR A 62 -0.05 28.34 -8.07
C THR A 62 -1.52 28.48 -7.65
N VAL A 63 -2.12 27.41 -7.12
CA VAL A 63 -3.57 27.32 -6.92
C VAL A 63 -3.91 27.18 -5.44
N ALA A 64 -4.77 28.08 -4.93
CA ALA A 64 -5.20 28.08 -3.55
C ALA A 64 -6.07 26.84 -3.20
N PRO A 65 -6.01 26.30 -1.97
CA PRO A 65 -6.80 25.14 -1.53
C PRO A 65 -8.31 25.24 -1.84
N VAL A 66 -8.89 26.43 -1.70
CA VAL A 66 -10.31 26.70 -1.99
C VAL A 66 -10.71 26.39 -3.44
N VAL A 67 -9.79 26.50 -4.40
CA VAL A 67 -10.06 26.18 -5.80
C VAL A 67 -10.25 24.66 -5.96
N PHE A 68 -9.39 23.86 -5.31
CA PHE A 68 -9.54 22.40 -5.30
C PHE A 68 -10.88 21.97 -4.69
N GLN A 69 -11.29 22.61 -3.60
CA GLN A 69 -12.61 22.36 -2.99
C GLN A 69 -13.76 22.69 -3.95
N ARG A 70 -13.68 23.81 -4.69
CA ARG A 70 -14.71 24.21 -5.66
C ARG A 70 -14.77 23.27 -6.86
N VAL A 71 -13.62 22.86 -7.42
CA VAL A 71 -13.58 21.90 -8.52
C VAL A 71 -14.13 20.55 -8.07
N PHE A 72 -13.78 20.11 -6.85
CA PHE A 72 -14.34 18.90 -6.27
C PHE A 72 -15.86 19.01 -6.07
N ALA A 73 -16.37 20.12 -5.54
CA ALA A 73 -17.80 20.35 -5.36
C ALA A 73 -18.56 20.34 -6.71
N TYR A 74 -17.98 20.94 -7.75
CA TYR A 74 -18.53 20.90 -9.10
C TYR A 74 -18.54 19.46 -9.65
N HIS A 75 -17.45 18.72 -9.52
CA HIS A 75 -17.41 17.30 -9.89
C HIS A 75 -18.48 16.50 -9.12
N ARG A 76 -18.61 16.72 -7.81
CA ARG A 76 -19.59 16.03 -6.96
C ARG A 76 -21.02 16.30 -7.41
N SER A 77 -21.33 17.50 -7.91
CA SER A 77 -22.66 17.85 -8.42
C SER A 77 -23.02 17.09 -9.71
N GLN A 78 -22.04 16.85 -10.60
CA GLN A 78 -22.23 16.01 -11.79
C GLN A 78 -22.56 14.55 -11.42
N TYR A 79 -21.99 14.06 -10.33
CA TYR A 79 -22.22 12.71 -9.81
C TYR A 79 -23.24 12.67 -8.67
N SER A 80 -24.17 13.62 -8.58
CA SER A 80 -25.16 13.73 -7.48
C SER A 80 -25.97 12.45 -7.21
N ARG A 81 -26.14 11.59 -8.22
CA ARG A 81 -26.84 10.28 -8.11
C ARG A 81 -25.96 9.11 -7.65
N TYR A 82 -24.66 9.33 -7.46
CA TYR A 82 -23.70 8.33 -7.01
C TYR A 82 -23.43 8.57 -5.52
N SER A 83 -23.37 7.50 -4.73
CA SER A 83 -22.90 7.56 -3.35
C SER A 83 -21.38 7.75 -3.34
N ALA A 84 -20.90 8.69 -2.53
CA ALA A 84 -19.47 8.98 -2.43
C ALA A 84 -18.79 8.04 -1.44
N ILE A 85 -17.64 7.52 -1.82
CA ILE A 85 -16.77 6.70 -0.98
C ILE A 85 -15.40 7.34 -0.95
N TYR A 86 -14.82 7.50 0.22
CA TYR A 86 -13.47 8.03 0.39
C TYR A 86 -12.58 6.96 0.99
N THR A 87 -11.38 6.82 0.45
CA THR A 87 -10.41 5.81 0.89
C THR A 87 -9.07 6.45 1.16
N ASP A 88 -8.39 6.02 2.21
CA ASP A 88 -7.06 6.51 2.57
C ASP A 88 -6.24 5.41 3.26
N GLY A 89 -4.92 5.48 3.14
CA GLY A 89 -3.95 4.60 3.76
C GLY A 89 -3.02 5.38 4.70
N SER A 90 -2.75 4.81 5.88
CA SER A 90 -1.81 5.41 6.83
C SER A 90 -0.68 4.45 7.17
N LYS A 91 0.54 4.96 7.17
CA LYS A 91 1.74 4.24 7.61
C LYS A 91 2.57 5.08 8.57
N ARG A 92 2.87 4.50 9.74
CA ARG A 92 3.83 4.96 10.74
C ARG A 92 4.81 3.81 11.03
N ALA A 93 5.79 4.02 11.92
CA ALA A 93 6.85 3.05 12.18
C ALA A 93 6.33 1.70 12.70
N ASP A 94 5.31 1.73 13.56
CA ASP A 94 4.74 0.61 14.31
C ASP A 94 3.26 0.35 13.94
N TYR A 95 2.79 0.99 12.88
CA TYR A 95 1.39 1.02 12.54
C TYR A 95 1.16 1.16 11.05
N VAL A 96 0.26 0.33 10.51
CA VAL A 96 -0.30 0.48 9.18
C VAL A 96 -1.80 0.29 9.29
N GLY A 97 -2.57 1.19 8.68
CA GLY A 97 -4.02 1.10 8.65
C GLY A 97 -4.58 1.64 7.35
N CYS A 98 -5.81 1.26 7.04
CA CYS A 98 -6.57 1.82 5.93
C CYS A 98 -7.95 2.25 6.41
N GLY A 99 -8.46 3.33 5.83
CA GLY A 99 -9.74 3.94 6.16
C GLY A 99 -10.63 3.97 4.94
N VAL A 100 -11.92 3.72 5.16
CA VAL A 100 -12.97 3.84 4.14
C VAL A 100 -14.14 4.58 4.76
N VAL A 101 -14.66 5.59 4.07
CA VAL A 101 -15.86 6.33 4.47
C VAL A 101 -16.92 6.15 3.41
N ILE A 102 -18.08 5.62 3.80
CA ILE A 102 -19.24 5.44 2.93
C ILE A 102 -20.43 6.07 3.65
N GLU A 103 -21.09 7.05 3.03
CA GLU A 103 -22.30 7.69 3.60
C GLU A 103 -22.09 8.17 5.06
N ASP A 104 -20.97 8.85 5.31
CA ASP A 104 -20.52 9.35 6.62
C ASP A 104 -20.19 8.29 7.67
N ILE A 105 -20.29 6.99 7.32
CA ILE A 105 -19.86 5.89 8.18
C ILE A 105 -18.38 5.61 7.94
N MET A 106 -17.59 5.71 9.01
CA MET A 106 -16.15 5.48 9.00
C MET A 106 -15.82 4.01 9.31
N HIS A 107 -15.09 3.37 8.41
CA HIS A 107 -14.55 2.02 8.56
C HIS A 107 -13.02 2.08 8.59
N GLY A 108 -12.42 1.74 9.73
CA GLY A 108 -10.97 1.63 9.88
C GLY A 108 -10.54 0.17 10.01
N TYR A 109 -9.49 -0.22 9.28
CA TYR A 109 -8.88 -1.54 9.40
C TYR A 109 -7.37 -1.44 9.61
N ARG A 110 -6.86 -2.21 10.58
CA ARG A 110 -5.45 -2.32 10.90
C ARG A 110 -4.82 -3.43 10.07
N LEU A 111 -3.70 -3.12 9.43
CA LEU A 111 -2.90 -4.05 8.64
C LEU A 111 -1.65 -4.46 9.40
N ASP A 112 -0.94 -5.46 8.88
CA ASP A 112 0.38 -5.82 9.38
C ASP A 112 1.36 -4.64 9.21
N THR A 113 2.25 -4.44 10.18
CA THR A 113 3.19 -3.32 10.20
C THR A 113 4.22 -3.38 9.06
N SER A 114 4.42 -4.56 8.47
CA SER A 114 5.28 -4.80 7.32
C SER A 114 4.73 -4.17 6.03
N CYS A 115 3.41 -4.00 5.94
CA CYS A 115 2.73 -3.49 4.75
C CYS A 115 3.21 -2.09 4.34
N SER A 116 3.24 -1.81 3.03
CA SER A 116 3.59 -0.49 2.51
C SER A 116 2.45 0.50 2.64
N ILE A 117 2.79 1.79 2.51
CA ILE A 117 1.77 2.82 2.28
C ILE A 117 0.95 2.50 1.02
N PHE A 118 1.61 2.10 -0.08
CA PHE A 118 0.91 1.68 -1.31
C PHE A 118 -0.09 0.53 -1.05
N THR A 119 0.32 -0.49 -0.28
CA THR A 119 -0.54 -1.61 0.10
C THR A 119 -1.71 -1.14 0.96
N ALA A 120 -1.47 -0.23 1.91
CA ALA A 120 -2.54 0.33 2.73
C ALA A 120 -3.60 1.07 1.89
N GLU A 121 -3.15 1.93 0.98
CA GLU A 121 -4.00 2.65 0.02
C GLU A 121 -4.79 1.69 -0.88
N ALA A 122 -4.12 0.70 -1.47
CA ALA A 122 -4.77 -0.28 -2.34
C ALA A 122 -5.77 -1.14 -1.56
N VAL A 123 -5.43 -1.56 -0.33
CA VAL A 123 -6.33 -2.31 0.53
C VAL A 123 -7.53 -1.45 0.94
N ALA A 124 -7.40 -0.14 1.12
CA ALA A 124 -8.52 0.76 1.35
C ALA A 124 -9.56 0.66 0.21
N ILE A 125 -9.10 0.76 -1.04
CA ILE A 125 -9.96 0.60 -2.23
C ILE A 125 -10.58 -0.80 -2.30
N TYR A 126 -9.78 -1.85 -2.05
CA TYR A 126 -10.28 -3.22 -2.00
C TYR A 126 -11.41 -3.38 -0.96
N ARG A 127 -11.24 -2.81 0.24
CA ARG A 127 -12.25 -2.84 1.30
C ARG A 127 -13.50 -2.05 0.92
N ALA A 128 -13.36 -0.88 0.28
CA ALA A 128 -14.48 -0.13 -0.26
C ALA A 128 -15.33 -0.98 -1.22
N LEU A 129 -14.68 -1.68 -2.16
CA LEU A 129 -15.35 -2.55 -3.12
C LEU A 129 -16.05 -3.73 -2.46
N GLN A 130 -15.46 -4.31 -1.41
CA GLN A 130 -16.10 -5.36 -0.62
C GLN A 130 -17.33 -4.87 0.15
N LEU A 131 -17.25 -3.67 0.74
CA LEU A 131 -18.36 -3.08 1.50
C LEU A 131 -19.58 -2.80 0.62
N ILE A 132 -19.37 -2.47 -0.66
CA ILE A 132 -20.48 -2.19 -1.59
C ILE A 132 -21.07 -3.41 -2.29
N ASP A 133 -20.42 -4.58 -2.25
CA ASP A 133 -20.80 -5.75 -3.07
C ASP A 133 -22.23 -6.26 -2.80
N SER A 134 -22.78 -5.96 -1.61
CA SER A 134 -24.12 -6.36 -1.20
C SER A 134 -25.04 -5.18 -0.84
N THR A 135 -24.65 -3.94 -1.12
CA THR A 135 -25.43 -2.76 -0.75
C THR A 135 -26.11 -2.09 -1.95
N MET A 136 -27.12 -1.28 -1.65
CA MET A 136 -27.74 -0.35 -2.58
C MET A 136 -27.41 1.08 -2.13
N PRO A 137 -27.32 2.06 -3.05
CA PRO A 137 -27.54 1.98 -4.50
C PRO A 137 -26.37 1.33 -5.26
N ARG A 138 -26.54 0.92 -6.52
CA ARG A 138 -25.45 0.35 -7.35
C ARG A 138 -24.56 1.40 -8.05
N LYS A 139 -24.60 2.66 -7.62
CA LYS A 139 -23.85 3.78 -8.24
C LYS A 139 -22.91 4.43 -7.23
N TYR A 140 -21.60 4.30 -7.44
CA TYR A 140 -20.60 4.77 -6.49
C TYR A 140 -19.49 5.60 -7.15
N CYS A 141 -19.04 6.65 -6.45
CA CYS A 141 -17.81 7.35 -6.76
C CYS A 141 -16.79 7.05 -5.67
N ILE A 142 -15.73 6.31 -6.01
CA ILE A 142 -14.61 6.02 -5.12
C ILE A 142 -13.53 7.08 -5.32
N TYR A 143 -13.26 7.80 -4.24
CA TYR A 143 -12.29 8.87 -4.15
C TYR A 143 -11.06 8.42 -3.37
N THR A 144 -9.88 8.56 -3.96
CA THR A 144 -8.59 8.26 -3.32
C THR A 144 -7.59 9.36 -3.66
N ASP A 145 -6.70 9.69 -2.73
CA ASP A 145 -5.59 10.61 -3.00
C ASP A 145 -4.30 9.89 -3.47
N SER A 146 -4.33 8.56 -3.51
CA SER A 146 -3.21 7.73 -3.95
C SER A 146 -3.15 7.60 -5.46
N MET A 147 -2.50 8.58 -6.11
CA MET A 147 -2.21 8.54 -7.55
C MET A 147 -1.47 7.25 -7.93
N SER A 148 -0.54 6.80 -7.08
CA SER A 148 0.26 5.61 -7.33
C SER A 148 -0.59 4.33 -7.48
N VAL A 149 -1.68 4.20 -6.73
CA VAL A 149 -2.59 3.05 -6.84
C VAL A 149 -3.46 3.15 -8.09
N LEU A 150 -3.92 4.36 -8.44
CA LEU A 150 -4.69 4.58 -9.67
C LEU A 150 -3.86 4.31 -10.93
N GLU A 151 -2.62 4.79 -10.98
CA GLU A 151 -1.68 4.51 -12.07
C GLU A 151 -1.34 3.02 -12.16
N ALA A 152 -1.22 2.33 -11.02
CA ALA A 152 -0.99 0.89 -10.99
C ALA A 152 -2.21 0.09 -11.47
N LEU A 153 -3.44 0.55 -11.20
CA LEU A 153 -4.67 -0.05 -11.71
C LEU A 153 -4.82 0.16 -13.22
N GLU A 154 -4.45 1.33 -13.73
CA GLU A 154 -4.49 1.62 -15.17
C GLU A 154 -3.39 0.85 -15.94
N ASN A 155 -2.17 0.78 -15.39
CA ASN A 155 -0.99 0.17 -16.02
C ASN A 155 -0.60 -1.19 -15.41
N TYR A 156 -1.59 -1.97 -14.96
CA TYR A 156 -1.35 -3.22 -14.23
C TYR A 156 -0.58 -4.28 -15.03
N HIS A 157 -0.56 -4.17 -16.36
CA HIS A 157 0.16 -5.06 -17.27
C HIS A 157 1.67 -5.01 -17.05
N ASP A 158 2.20 -3.84 -16.65
CA ASP A 158 3.63 -3.63 -16.42
C ASP A 158 4.09 -4.23 -15.09
N ARG A 159 3.20 -4.22 -14.10
CA ARG A 159 3.46 -4.71 -12.74
C ARG A 159 2.20 -5.37 -12.18
N CYS A 160 2.19 -6.69 -12.22
CA CYS A 160 1.14 -7.53 -11.65
C CYS A 160 1.23 -7.58 -10.11
N ASP A 161 0.84 -6.49 -9.44
CA ASP A 161 0.70 -6.50 -7.98
C ASP A 161 -0.56 -7.29 -7.56
N PRO A 162 -0.45 -8.27 -6.64
CA PRO A 162 -1.58 -9.11 -6.25
C PRO A 162 -2.80 -8.35 -5.73
N VAL A 163 -2.62 -7.23 -5.03
CA VAL A 163 -3.76 -6.43 -4.51
C VAL A 163 -4.42 -5.70 -5.67
N VAL A 164 -3.64 -5.12 -6.58
CA VAL A 164 -4.14 -4.45 -7.79
C VAL A 164 -4.96 -5.43 -8.65
N CYS A 165 -4.45 -6.64 -8.90
CA CYS A 165 -5.21 -7.65 -9.65
C CYS A 165 -6.50 -8.06 -8.92
N THR A 166 -6.48 -8.15 -7.58
CA THR A 166 -7.68 -8.45 -6.79
C THR A 166 -8.72 -7.33 -6.91
N ILE A 167 -8.29 -6.07 -6.89
CA ILE A 167 -9.16 -4.90 -7.11
C ILE A 167 -9.81 -4.97 -8.49
N LEU A 168 -9.03 -5.24 -9.54
CA LEU A 168 -9.55 -5.35 -10.90
C LEU A 168 -10.59 -6.48 -11.05
N ASP A 169 -10.32 -7.63 -10.44
CA ASP A 169 -11.24 -8.77 -10.44
C ASP A 169 -12.57 -8.44 -9.73
N ILE A 170 -12.52 -7.91 -8.51
CA ILE A 170 -13.75 -7.53 -7.80
C ILE A 170 -14.51 -6.41 -8.53
N THR A 171 -13.81 -5.43 -9.09
CA THR A 171 -14.43 -4.36 -9.89
C THR A 171 -15.13 -4.92 -11.11
N SER A 172 -14.49 -5.83 -11.86
CA SER A 172 -15.10 -6.51 -13.02
C SER A 172 -16.34 -7.33 -12.63
N ARG A 173 -16.27 -8.03 -11.49
CA ARG A 173 -17.41 -8.77 -10.92
C ARG A 173 -18.56 -7.85 -10.52
N LEU A 174 -18.28 -6.68 -9.96
CA LEU A 174 -19.28 -5.67 -9.62
C LEU A 174 -19.93 -5.07 -10.87
N TYR A 175 -19.14 -4.75 -11.91
CA TYR A 175 -19.68 -4.30 -13.20
C TYR A 175 -20.61 -5.35 -13.82
N SER A 176 -20.23 -6.63 -13.75
CA SER A 176 -21.08 -7.75 -14.21
C SER A 176 -22.39 -7.88 -13.41
N LYS A 177 -22.41 -7.42 -12.15
CA LYS A 177 -23.62 -7.31 -11.32
C LYS A 177 -24.41 -6.02 -11.60
N GLY A 178 -24.02 -5.19 -12.57
CA GLY A 178 -24.69 -3.93 -12.91
C GLY A 178 -24.39 -2.78 -11.94
N PHE A 179 -23.24 -2.83 -11.24
CA PHE A 179 -22.71 -1.65 -10.56
C PHE A 179 -22.11 -0.67 -11.57
N ASP A 180 -22.22 0.61 -11.25
CA ASP A 180 -21.61 1.71 -11.97
C ASP A 180 -20.68 2.44 -11.00
N ILE A 181 -19.38 2.17 -11.15
CA ILE A 181 -18.34 2.58 -10.20
C ILE A 181 -17.36 3.48 -10.93
N VAL A 182 -17.22 4.68 -10.39
CA VAL A 182 -16.37 5.73 -10.89
C VAL A 182 -15.20 5.89 -9.93
N PHE A 183 -13.97 5.73 -10.41
CA PHE A 183 -12.76 6.04 -9.64
C PHE A 183 -12.33 7.46 -9.93
N CYS A 184 -11.99 8.23 -8.90
CA CYS A 184 -11.57 9.61 -9.04
C CYS A 184 -10.39 9.90 -8.11
N TRP A 185 -9.35 10.52 -8.66
CA TRP A 185 -8.27 11.05 -7.86
C TRP A 185 -8.70 12.33 -7.14
N LEU A 186 -8.39 12.41 -5.85
CA LEU A 186 -8.51 13.62 -5.05
C LEU A 186 -7.14 14.15 -4.62
N ARG A 187 -7.13 15.42 -4.30
CA ARG A 187 -5.96 16.00 -3.65
C ARG A 187 -6.04 15.77 -2.14
N SER A 188 -4.98 15.24 -1.57
CA SER A 188 -4.82 15.15 -0.12
C SER A 188 -4.72 16.53 0.53
N HIS A 189 -5.17 16.64 1.79
CA HIS A 189 -5.02 17.81 2.67
C HIS A 189 -5.56 19.15 2.12
N VAL A 190 -6.66 19.12 1.36
CA VAL A 190 -7.31 20.33 0.84
C VAL A 190 -8.65 20.64 1.52
N GLY A 191 -8.97 20.05 2.68
CA GLY A 191 -10.22 20.35 3.41
C GLY A 191 -11.46 19.62 2.90
N ILE A 192 -11.31 18.49 2.19
CA ILE A 192 -12.45 17.66 1.78
C ILE A 192 -12.81 16.75 2.96
N ILE A 193 -13.95 17.02 3.60
CA ILE A 193 -14.39 16.36 4.83
C ILE A 193 -14.31 14.83 4.74
N GLY A 194 -14.85 14.23 3.67
CA GLY A 194 -14.83 12.77 3.50
C GLY A 194 -13.41 12.18 3.40
N ASN A 195 -12.46 12.90 2.80
CA ASN A 195 -11.07 12.47 2.73
C ASN A 195 -10.39 12.58 4.09
N GLU A 196 -10.66 13.65 4.84
CA GLU A 196 -10.12 13.84 6.19
C GLU A 196 -10.67 12.80 7.17
N GLN A 197 -11.94 12.41 7.02
CA GLN A 197 -12.53 11.29 7.75
C GLN A 197 -11.85 9.97 7.37
N ALA A 198 -11.60 9.70 6.08
CA ALA A 198 -10.91 8.48 5.67
C ALA A 198 -9.49 8.41 6.26
N ASP A 199 -8.74 9.52 6.21
CA ASP A 199 -7.41 9.64 6.83
C ASP A 199 -7.46 9.44 8.36
N SER A 200 -8.45 10.01 9.02
CA SER A 200 -8.67 9.80 10.45
C SER A 200 -8.98 8.34 10.78
N ALA A 201 -9.85 7.68 10.00
CA ALA A 201 -10.16 6.26 10.14
C ALA A 201 -8.92 5.38 9.90
N ALA A 202 -8.11 5.71 8.89
CA ALA A 202 -6.88 5.00 8.57
C ALA A 202 -5.85 5.13 9.69
N LYS A 203 -5.75 6.28 10.36
CA LYS A 203 -4.82 6.55 11.47
C LYS A 203 -5.25 5.93 12.81
N SER A 204 -6.54 5.72 13.01
CA SER A 204 -7.12 5.26 14.29
C SER A 204 -7.66 3.83 14.27
N ALA A 205 -7.44 3.09 13.18
CA ALA A 205 -7.95 1.73 13.03
C ALA A 205 -7.38 0.76 14.07
N THR A 206 -8.29 0.10 14.79
CA THR A 206 -7.96 -0.93 15.79
C THR A 206 -8.31 -2.34 15.32
N THR A 207 -9.31 -2.45 14.43
CA THR A 207 -9.81 -3.74 13.92
C THR A 207 -8.80 -4.36 12.96
N HIS A 208 -8.16 -5.46 13.36
CA HIS A 208 -7.21 -6.18 12.52
C HIS A 208 -7.90 -6.83 11.31
N LEU A 209 -7.40 -6.55 10.11
CA LEU A 209 -7.79 -7.23 8.89
C LEU A 209 -6.81 -8.40 8.65
N PRO A 210 -7.27 -9.66 8.66
CA PRO A 210 -6.39 -10.82 8.46
C PRO A 210 -6.04 -10.98 6.98
N LEU A 211 -5.20 -10.09 6.46
CA LEU A 211 -4.66 -10.14 5.11
C LEU A 211 -3.20 -10.61 5.15
N ALA A 212 -2.83 -11.54 4.28
CA ALA A 212 -1.45 -11.96 4.11
C ALA A 212 -0.58 -10.79 3.61
N VAL A 213 0.63 -10.65 4.17
CA VAL A 213 1.58 -9.63 3.74
C VAL A 213 2.15 -9.99 2.37
N LEU A 214 2.23 -9.00 1.48
CA LEU A 214 2.77 -9.21 0.15
C LEU A 214 4.28 -9.49 0.20
N LEU A 215 4.76 -10.32 -0.73
CA LEU A 215 6.18 -10.61 -0.86
C LEU A 215 7.01 -9.34 -1.13
N SER A 216 6.48 -8.39 -1.89
CA SER A 216 7.10 -7.08 -2.13
C SER A 216 7.33 -6.30 -0.84
N ASP A 217 6.34 -6.31 0.05
CA ASP A 217 6.41 -5.69 1.38
C ASP A 217 7.40 -6.41 2.30
N MET A 218 7.32 -7.74 2.37
CA MET A 218 8.26 -8.53 3.16
C MET A 218 9.70 -8.38 2.66
N LYS A 219 9.91 -8.36 1.34
CA LYS A 219 11.24 -8.13 0.75
C LYS A 219 11.80 -6.78 1.18
N ARG A 220 10.98 -5.73 1.24
CA ARG A 220 11.42 -4.43 1.76
C ARG A 220 11.83 -4.52 3.23
N VAL A 221 11.04 -5.19 4.09
CA VAL A 221 11.39 -5.38 5.51
C VAL A 221 12.72 -6.10 5.67
N ILE A 222 12.90 -7.21 4.94
CA ILE A 222 14.14 -7.99 4.94
C ILE A 222 15.32 -7.14 4.47
N LEU A 223 15.18 -6.42 3.36
CA LEU A 223 16.25 -5.56 2.84
C LEU A 223 16.59 -4.42 3.80
N HIS A 224 15.59 -3.81 4.44
CA HIS A 224 15.82 -2.78 5.45
C HIS A 224 16.60 -3.34 6.65
N HIS A 225 16.23 -4.53 7.13
CA HIS A 225 16.95 -5.21 8.20
C HIS A 225 18.39 -5.54 7.81
N ILE A 226 18.63 -6.06 6.60
CA ILE A 226 19.98 -6.33 6.09
C ILE A 226 20.80 -5.04 6.02
N SER A 227 20.24 -3.96 5.47
CA SER A 227 20.91 -2.66 5.41
C SER A 227 21.25 -2.12 6.80
N LYS A 228 20.35 -2.31 7.79
CA LYS A 228 20.60 -1.94 9.18
C LYS A 228 21.78 -2.71 9.76
N LEU A 229 21.82 -4.03 9.59
CA LEU A 229 22.94 -4.86 10.05
C LEU A 229 24.26 -4.48 9.39
N TRP A 230 24.24 -4.17 8.10
CA TRP A 230 25.42 -3.68 7.39
C TRP A 230 25.89 -2.34 7.94
N GLN A 231 24.98 -1.42 8.20
CA GLN A 231 25.29 -0.14 8.80
C GLN A 231 25.86 -0.29 10.21
N GLU A 232 25.30 -1.17 11.05
CA GLU A 232 25.81 -1.46 12.40
C GLU A 232 27.23 -2.04 12.34
N SER A 233 27.47 -3.02 11.47
CA SER A 233 28.80 -3.60 11.28
C SER A 233 29.81 -2.56 10.78
N TRP A 234 29.38 -1.67 9.88
CA TRP A 234 30.20 -0.59 9.35
C TRP A 234 30.54 0.46 10.39
N SER A 235 29.57 0.85 11.21
CA SER A 235 29.77 1.80 12.30
C SER A 235 30.72 1.28 13.38
N GLN A 236 30.95 -0.04 13.47
CA GLN A 236 31.97 -0.63 14.34
C GLN A 236 33.38 -0.60 13.74
N GLN A 237 33.55 -0.27 12.45
CA GLN A 237 34.86 -0.18 11.78
C GLN A 237 35.55 1.17 12.05
N LEU A 238 35.77 1.49 13.32
CA LEU A 238 36.29 2.79 13.77
C LEU A 238 37.68 3.12 13.21
N ASP A 239 38.53 2.11 13.02
CA ASP A 239 39.89 2.26 12.48
C ASP A 239 39.96 2.22 10.95
N ASN A 240 38.81 2.08 10.27
CA ASN A 240 38.76 2.02 8.81
C ASN A 240 38.77 3.44 8.23
N LYS A 241 39.84 3.78 7.50
CA LYS A 241 39.98 5.09 6.82
C LYS A 241 38.87 5.39 5.82
N LEU A 242 38.18 4.38 5.29
CA LEU A 242 37.04 4.59 4.42
C LEU A 242 35.77 4.96 5.21
N HIS A 243 35.63 4.47 6.45
CA HIS A 243 34.51 4.82 7.32
C HIS A 243 34.52 6.31 7.69
N SER A 244 35.70 6.91 7.88
CA SER A 244 35.80 8.36 8.15
C SER A 244 35.34 9.23 6.98
N VAL A 245 35.44 8.73 5.74
CA VAL A 245 35.00 9.44 4.53
C VAL A 245 33.54 9.13 4.17
N LYS A 246 33.10 7.88 4.39
CA LYS A 246 31.74 7.42 4.10
C LYS A 246 31.18 6.66 5.30
N PRO A 247 30.65 7.37 6.32
CA PRO A 247 30.13 6.72 7.53
C PRO A 247 28.78 6.02 7.31
N VAL A 248 28.05 6.36 6.24
CA VAL A 248 26.75 5.78 5.91
C VAL A 248 26.82 4.97 4.62
N ILE A 249 26.35 3.73 4.65
CA ILE A 249 26.29 2.84 3.49
C ILE A 249 25.03 3.14 2.67
N GLY A 250 25.18 3.19 1.35
CA GLY A 250 24.05 3.32 0.41
C GLY A 250 23.50 4.74 0.24
N ALA A 251 24.08 5.73 0.94
CA ALA A 251 23.92 7.15 0.65
C ALA A 251 24.81 7.59 -0.52
#